data_AF-A0A8C6VC68-F1
#
_entry.id   AF-A0A8C6VC68-F1
#
_cell.length_a   1.000
_cell.length_b   1.000
_cell.length_c   1.000
_cell.angle_alpha   90.00
_cell.angle_beta   90.00
_cell.angle_gamma   90.00
#
_symmetry.space_group_name_H-M   'P 1'
#
loop_
_entity.id
_entity.type
_entity.pdbx_description
1 polymer ?
#
loop_
_entity_poly.entity_id
_entity_poly.type
_entity_poly.pdbx_seq_one_letter_code
_entity_poly.pdbx_strand_id
1 'polypeptide(L)'
;MMDGCLLYFLIKVTCEYHNTLANKFTLHAFFFSSHPGYFGKVGMRHYHLKKNQHFCPTVNLDKLWTLVSEQTRLNYAKNPAGLAPVIDVVRSGYYKVLGKGKLPKQPVIVKAKFFSRRAEEKIKEVGGACVLVA
;
A
#
# COMPACT_ATOMS: atom_id res chain seq x y z
N MET A 1 41.55 -0.16 5.71
CA MET A 1 41.43 -0.04 4.25
C MET A 1 42.02 -1.30 3.66
N MET A 2 41.18 -2.26 3.29
CA MET A 2 41.54 -3.48 2.58
C MET A 2 40.70 -3.47 1.31
N ASP A 3 41.39 -3.63 0.19
CA ASP A 3 41.04 -3.05 -1.09
C ASP A 3 39.81 -3.70 -1.75
N GLY A 4 38.95 -2.86 -2.34
CA GLY A 4 37.68 -3.24 -2.98
C GLY A 4 37.80 -4.21 -4.16
N CYS A 5 39.01 -4.56 -4.59
CA CYS A 5 39.27 -5.51 -5.67
C CYS A 5 39.14 -6.99 -5.21
N LEU A 6 39.46 -7.29 -3.94
CA LEU A 6 39.36 -8.65 -3.38
C LEU A 6 37.91 -9.04 -3.02
N LEU A 7 37.08 -8.07 -2.65
CA LEU A 7 35.66 -8.31 -2.35
C LEU A 7 34.87 -8.65 -3.62
N TYR A 8 35.18 -8.00 -4.75
CA TYR A 8 34.55 -8.32 -6.04
C TYR A 8 35.01 -9.66 -6.61
N PHE A 9 36.25 -10.07 -6.36
CA PHE A 9 36.76 -11.36 -6.85
C PHE A 9 36.18 -12.55 -6.06
N LEU A 10 36.01 -12.43 -4.74
CA LEU A 10 35.33 -13.44 -3.92
C LEU A 10 33.82 -13.54 -4.21
N ILE A 11 33.16 -12.43 -4.55
CA ILE A 11 31.74 -12.45 -4.93
C ILE A 11 31.53 -13.02 -6.34
N LYS A 12 32.47 -12.83 -7.29
CA LYS A 12 32.35 -13.45 -8.62
C LYS A 12 32.65 -14.94 -8.64
N VAL A 13 33.65 -15.42 -7.88
CA VAL A 13 33.96 -16.87 -7.82
C VAL A 13 32.84 -17.66 -7.11
N THR A 14 32.08 -17.03 -6.22
CA THR A 14 30.88 -17.65 -5.63
C THR A 14 29.65 -17.60 -6.55
N CYS A 15 29.63 -16.74 -7.57
CA CYS A 15 28.45 -16.53 -8.41
C CYS A 15 28.35 -17.54 -9.58
N GLU A 16 29.47 -18.04 -10.11
CA GLU A 16 29.45 -19.06 -11.18
C GLU A 16 29.06 -20.46 -10.67
N TYR A 17 29.17 -20.73 -9.37
CA TYR A 17 28.79 -22.02 -8.77
C TYR A 17 27.37 -22.04 -8.17
N HIS A 18 26.54 -21.03 -8.50
CA HIS A 18 25.25 -20.79 -7.83
C HIS A 18 24.01 -21.29 -8.61
N ASN A 19 24.21 -21.99 -9.74
CA ASN A 19 23.13 -22.54 -10.59
C ASN A 19 22.77 -24.01 -10.32
N THR A 20 23.37 -24.64 -9.33
CA THR A 20 22.90 -25.93 -8.82
C THR A 20 22.63 -25.77 -7.34
N LEU A 21 21.38 -26.02 -6.93
CA LEU A 21 20.92 -26.05 -5.55
C LEU A 21 21.72 -27.09 -4.74
N ALA A 22 22.95 -26.76 -4.36
CA ALA A 22 23.75 -27.56 -3.45
C ALA A 22 23.05 -27.52 -2.07
N ASN A 23 22.45 -28.66 -1.71
CA ASN A 23 21.92 -29.05 -0.41
C ASN A 23 21.69 -27.90 0.59
N LYS A 24 20.46 -27.35 0.62
CA LYS A 24 20.03 -26.32 1.58
C LYS A 24 20.27 -26.67 3.06
N PHE A 25 20.48 -27.95 3.38
CA PHE A 25 20.87 -28.44 4.71
C PHE A 25 22.33 -28.13 5.07
N THR A 26 23.24 -28.02 4.10
CA THR A 26 24.67 -27.77 4.36
C THR A 26 24.93 -26.29 4.69
N LEU A 27 24.08 -25.39 4.21
CA LEU A 27 24.10 -23.94 4.49
C LEU A 27 23.13 -23.53 5.62
N HIS A 28 22.83 -24.45 6.53
CA HIS A 28 21.84 -24.28 7.60
C HIS A 28 22.06 -23.00 8.44
N ALA A 29 23.29 -22.73 8.86
CA ALA A 29 23.60 -21.57 9.70
C ALA A 29 23.29 -20.22 9.01
N PHE A 30 23.53 -20.13 7.70
CA PHE A 30 23.24 -18.92 6.92
C PHE A 30 21.72 -18.68 6.78
N PHE A 31 20.94 -19.74 6.53
CA PHE A 31 19.48 -19.62 6.42
C PHE A 31 18.81 -19.25 7.75
N PHE A 32 19.30 -19.76 8.90
CA PHE A 32 18.76 -19.39 10.21
C PHE A 32 19.00 -17.93 10.57
N SER A 33 20.15 -17.38 10.19
CA SER A 33 20.52 -15.99 10.49
C SER A 33 19.88 -14.99 9.53
N SER A 34 19.94 -15.25 8.23
CA SER A 34 19.51 -14.28 7.22
C SER A 34 18.05 -14.45 6.76
N HIS A 35 17.43 -15.62 6.99
CA HIS A 35 16.10 -15.96 6.47
C HIS A 35 15.25 -16.72 7.52
N PRO A 36 14.94 -16.11 8.67
CA PRO A 36 14.11 -16.75 9.69
C PRO A 36 12.72 -17.12 9.11
N GLY A 37 12.25 -18.34 9.39
CA GLY A 37 10.95 -18.85 8.91
C GLY A 37 10.98 -19.48 7.52
N TYR A 38 12.15 -19.62 6.89
CA TYR A 38 12.29 -20.32 5.60
C TYR A 38 11.91 -21.81 5.68
N PHE A 39 12.23 -22.46 6.81
CA PHE A 39 11.87 -23.85 7.06
C PHE A 39 10.58 -23.95 7.88
N GLY A 40 9.72 -24.89 7.52
CA GLY A 40 8.43 -25.14 8.17
C GLY A 40 7.23 -24.91 7.24
N LYS A 41 6.06 -25.39 7.64
CA LYS A 41 4.77 -25.13 6.97
C LYS A 41 3.92 -24.26 7.89
N VAL A 42 3.32 -23.18 7.36
CA VAL A 42 2.49 -22.25 8.13
C VAL A 42 1.18 -21.99 7.38
N GLY A 43 0.06 -21.99 8.10
CA GLY A 43 -1.25 -21.61 7.58
C GLY A 43 -1.97 -22.68 6.73
N MET A 44 -3.16 -22.32 6.26
CA MET A 44 -4.02 -23.18 5.42
C MET A 44 -3.62 -23.11 3.94
N ARG A 45 -3.79 -24.21 3.20
CA ARG A 45 -3.55 -24.26 1.75
C ARG A 45 -4.77 -23.75 0.99
N HIS A 46 -4.62 -22.66 0.24
CA HIS A 46 -5.65 -22.16 -0.67
C HIS A 46 -5.40 -22.68 -2.08
N TYR A 47 -6.14 -23.72 -2.49
CA TYR A 47 -6.08 -24.29 -3.84
C TYR A 47 -6.80 -23.37 -4.84
N HIS A 48 -6.29 -23.29 -6.07
CA HIS A 48 -6.83 -22.43 -7.14
C HIS A 48 -6.99 -20.94 -6.76
N LEU A 49 -5.95 -20.35 -6.17
CA LEU A 49 -5.95 -18.94 -5.79
C LEU A 49 -6.19 -18.00 -6.99
N LYS A 50 -7.35 -17.32 -7.00
CA LYS A 50 -7.68 -16.26 -7.96
C LYS A 50 -7.32 -14.90 -7.38
N LYS A 51 -6.19 -14.33 -7.81
CA LYS A 51 -5.71 -13.03 -7.31
C LYS A 51 -6.70 -11.88 -7.56
N ASN A 52 -7.49 -11.94 -8.63
CA ASN A 52 -8.45 -10.91 -8.99
C ASN A 52 -9.55 -10.71 -7.92
N GLN A 53 -9.94 -11.78 -7.21
CA GLN A 53 -10.96 -11.68 -6.15
C GLN A 53 -10.44 -10.94 -4.91
N HIS A 54 -9.13 -10.98 -4.68
CA HIS A 54 -8.47 -10.30 -3.56
C HIS A 54 -7.93 -8.92 -3.94
N PHE A 55 -8.17 -8.45 -5.16
CA PHE A 55 -7.70 -7.15 -5.61
C PHE A 55 -8.46 -6.03 -4.90
N CYS A 56 -7.80 -5.41 -3.92
CA CYS A 56 -8.36 -4.31 -3.14
C CYS A 56 -7.26 -3.27 -2.81
N PRO A 57 -6.89 -2.43 -3.79
CA PRO A 57 -5.96 -1.33 -3.55
C PRO A 57 -6.54 -0.33 -2.55
N THR A 58 -5.71 0.08 -1.58
CA THR A 58 -6.11 0.95 -0.47
C THR A 58 -5.49 2.35 -0.59
N VAL A 59 -6.26 3.37 -0.18
CA VAL A 59 -5.78 4.76 -0.06
C VAL A 59 -6.06 5.29 1.36
N ASN A 60 -5.20 6.17 1.84
CA ASN A 60 -5.35 6.83 3.14
C ASN A 60 -5.91 8.25 2.97
N LEU A 61 -6.56 8.77 4.02
CA LEU A 61 -7.07 10.15 4.03
C LEU A 61 -6.00 11.20 3.73
N ASP A 62 -4.77 11.00 4.22
CA ASP A 62 -3.62 11.88 3.96
C ASP A 62 -3.37 12.16 2.48
N LYS A 63 -3.65 11.17 1.62
CA LYS A 63 -3.39 11.21 0.18
C LYS A 63 -4.65 11.48 -0.65
N LEU A 64 -5.79 11.75 -0.03
CA LEU A 64 -7.01 12.04 -0.80
C LEU A 64 -6.88 13.32 -1.62
N TRP A 65 -6.21 14.34 -1.08
CA TRP A 65 -6.02 15.62 -1.76
C TRP A 65 -5.01 15.57 -2.90
N THR A 66 -4.20 14.51 -3.01
CA THR A 66 -3.31 14.34 -4.17
C THR A 66 -4.05 13.79 -5.39
N LEU A 67 -5.25 13.23 -5.22
CA LEU A 67 -6.10 12.75 -6.31
C LEU A 67 -6.82 13.90 -7.04
N VAL A 68 -6.84 15.08 -6.43
CA VAL A 68 -7.52 16.27 -6.93
C VAL A 68 -6.48 17.31 -7.32
N SER A 69 -6.73 18.06 -8.39
CA SER A 69 -5.83 19.16 -8.77
C SER A 69 -5.83 20.27 -7.72
N GLU A 70 -4.70 20.95 -7.54
CA GLU A 70 -4.61 22.05 -6.56
C GLU A 70 -5.55 23.21 -6.90
N GLN A 71 -5.77 23.47 -8.19
CA GLN A 71 -6.69 24.50 -8.68
C GLN A 71 -8.11 24.22 -8.18
N THR A 72 -8.57 22.97 -8.34
CA THR A 72 -9.89 22.53 -7.87
C THR A 72 -10.01 22.71 -6.36
N ARG A 73 -8.98 22.30 -5.59
CA ARG A 73 -8.96 22.48 -4.12
C ARG A 73 -9.13 23.94 -3.71
N LEU A 74 -8.38 24.86 -4.32
CA LEU A 74 -8.42 26.29 -4.00
C LEU A 74 -9.76 26.93 -4.37
N ASN A 75 -10.36 26.52 -5.49
CA ASN A 75 -11.67 27.02 -5.91
C ASN A 75 -12.75 26.63 -4.90
N TYR A 76 -12.79 25.36 -4.48
CA TYR A 76 -13.76 24.91 -3.47
C TYR A 76 -13.49 25.46 -2.08
N ALA A 77 -12.25 25.84 -1.75
CA ALA A 77 -11.95 26.50 -0.48
C ALA A 77 -12.45 27.96 -0.44
N LYS A 78 -12.50 28.64 -1.59
CA LYS A 78 -12.93 30.05 -1.70
C LYS A 78 -14.43 30.21 -1.92
N ASN A 79 -15.12 29.16 -2.38
CA ASN A 79 -16.53 29.23 -2.72
C ASN A 79 -17.41 29.34 -1.46
N PRO A 80 -18.20 30.43 -1.31
CA PRO A 80 -19.08 30.62 -0.15
C PRO A 80 -20.34 29.74 -0.20
N ALA A 81 -20.64 29.14 -1.36
CA ALA A 81 -21.85 28.34 -1.59
C ALA A 81 -21.86 26.96 -0.89
N GLY A 82 -20.83 26.62 -0.11
CA GLY A 82 -20.77 25.35 0.63
C GLY A 82 -20.68 24.09 -0.25
N LEU A 83 -20.33 24.26 -1.54
CA LEU A 83 -20.16 23.14 -2.47
C LEU A 83 -18.90 22.35 -2.12
N ALA A 84 -19.05 21.04 -1.92
CA ALA A 84 -17.93 20.14 -1.62
C ALA A 84 -17.45 19.40 -2.89
N PRO A 85 -16.12 19.24 -3.08
CA PRO A 85 -15.60 18.44 -4.18
C PRO A 85 -15.96 16.96 -4.00
N VAL A 86 -16.34 16.33 -5.10
CA VAL A 86 -16.58 14.88 -5.16
C VAL A 86 -15.29 14.20 -5.61
N ILE A 87 -14.73 13.37 -4.74
CA ILE A 87 -13.52 12.58 -5.01
C ILE A 87 -13.95 11.15 -5.31
N ASP A 88 -13.82 10.76 -6.58
CA ASP A 88 -14.01 9.38 -7.01
C ASP A 88 -12.69 8.61 -6.92
N VAL A 89 -12.62 7.76 -5.90
CA VAL A 89 -11.42 6.98 -5.62
C VAL A 89 -11.35 5.73 -6.51
N VAL A 90 -12.49 5.22 -6.97
CA VAL A 90 -12.56 4.07 -7.87
C VAL A 90 -11.98 4.43 -9.23
N ARG A 91 -12.31 5.64 -9.74
CA ARG A 91 -11.71 6.18 -10.96
C ARG A 91 -10.19 6.33 -10.85
N SER A 92 -9.71 6.60 -9.65
CA SER A 92 -8.27 6.70 -9.34
C SER A 92 -7.59 5.34 -9.15
N GLY A 93 -8.34 4.23 -9.25
CA GLY A 93 -7.83 2.88 -9.14
C GLY A 93 -7.74 2.32 -7.72
N TYR A 94 -8.37 2.96 -6.72
CA TYR A 94 -8.44 2.43 -5.35
C TYR A 94 -9.86 2.02 -4.97
N TYR A 95 -9.98 0.96 -4.17
CA TYR A 95 -11.28 0.42 -3.78
C TYR A 95 -11.62 0.72 -2.31
N LYS A 96 -10.61 0.78 -1.44
CA LYS A 96 -10.82 0.96 0.00
C LYS A 96 -10.14 2.21 0.55
N VAL A 97 -10.88 3.01 1.30
CA VAL A 97 -10.36 4.19 2.00
C VAL A 97 -10.10 3.87 3.47
N LEU A 98 -8.92 4.25 3.96
CA LEU A 98 -8.45 4.03 5.32
C LEU A 98 -8.21 5.35 6.05
N GLY A 99 -8.48 5.37 7.37
CA GLY A 99 -8.45 6.56 8.21
C GLY A 99 -7.07 7.03 8.70
N LYS A 100 -5.98 6.77 7.98
CA LYS A 100 -4.65 7.26 8.41
C LYS A 100 -4.53 8.77 8.18
N GLY A 101 -4.00 9.42 9.22
CA GLY A 101 -3.72 10.85 9.37
C GLY A 101 -4.93 11.78 9.33
N LYS A 102 -4.77 13.03 8.87
CA LYS A 102 -5.72 14.13 9.14
C LYS A 102 -6.16 14.84 7.87
N LEU A 103 -7.47 15.05 7.76
CA LEU A 103 -8.05 15.88 6.72
C LEU A 103 -8.04 17.36 7.15
N PRO A 104 -7.87 18.31 6.20
CA PRO A 104 -8.12 19.72 6.46
C PRO A 104 -9.60 19.93 6.82
N LYS A 105 -9.93 21.06 7.48
CA LYS A 105 -11.31 21.44 7.84
C LYS A 105 -12.15 21.90 6.63
N GLN A 106 -12.03 21.20 5.50
CA GLN A 106 -12.77 21.46 4.27
C GLN A 106 -13.64 20.23 3.95
N PRO A 107 -14.97 20.40 3.77
CA PRO A 107 -15.87 19.28 3.53
C PRO A 107 -15.56 18.60 2.19
N VAL A 108 -15.66 17.27 2.17
CA VAL A 108 -15.35 16.43 1.01
C VAL A 108 -16.36 15.29 0.88
N ILE A 109 -16.77 15.01 -0.35
CA ILE A 109 -17.62 13.84 -0.65
C ILE A 109 -16.73 12.78 -1.28
N VAL A 110 -16.59 11.63 -0.62
CA VAL A 110 -15.71 10.55 -1.09
C VAL A 110 -16.55 9.38 -1.59
N LYS A 111 -16.30 8.96 -2.83
CA LYS A 111 -16.92 7.79 -3.47
C LYS A 111 -15.93 6.63 -3.49
N ALA A 112 -16.26 5.53 -2.80
CA ALA A 112 -15.43 4.32 -2.78
C ALA A 112 -16.27 3.05 -2.60
N LYS A 113 -15.65 1.89 -2.83
CA LYS A 113 -16.32 0.59 -2.61
C LYS A 113 -16.39 0.23 -1.13
N PHE A 114 -15.31 0.52 -0.40
CA PHE A 114 -15.19 0.19 1.01
C PHE A 114 -14.60 1.35 1.82
N PHE A 115 -15.11 1.53 3.03
CA PHE A 115 -14.56 2.46 4.01
C PHE A 115 -14.17 1.70 5.28
N SER A 116 -13.18 2.21 6.01
CA SER A 116 -12.96 1.80 7.39
C SER A 116 -13.74 2.70 8.34
N ARG A 117 -14.15 2.17 9.50
CA ARG A 117 -14.90 2.93 10.52
C ARG A 117 -14.22 4.26 10.88
N ARG A 118 -12.91 4.21 11.13
CA ARG A 118 -12.10 5.40 11.43
C ARG A 118 -12.04 6.40 10.27
N ALA A 119 -12.13 5.94 9.02
CA ALA A 119 -12.17 6.84 7.87
C ALA A 119 -13.51 7.58 7.81
N GLU A 120 -14.62 6.86 8.03
CA GLU A 120 -15.95 7.46 8.05
C GLU A 120 -16.12 8.47 9.18
N GLU A 121 -15.69 8.13 10.40
CA GLU A 121 -15.71 9.03 11.57
C GLU A 121 -15.03 10.36 11.22
N LYS A 122 -13.80 10.32 10.69
CA LYS A 122 -13.03 11.51 10.32
C LYS A 122 -13.63 12.31 9.16
N ILE A 123 -14.19 11.64 8.15
CA ILE A 123 -14.84 12.34 7.03
C ILE A 123 -16.10 13.05 7.52
N LYS A 124 -16.89 12.42 8.40
CA LYS A 124 -18.07 13.02 9.02
C LYS A 124 -17.71 14.18 9.96
N GLU A 125 -16.64 14.06 10.74
CA GLU A 125 -16.13 15.14 11.61
C GLU A 125 -15.78 16.42 10.83
N VAL A 126 -15.30 16.28 9.59
CA VAL A 126 -14.96 17.40 8.71
C VAL A 126 -16.20 17.97 7.98
N GLY A 127 -17.37 17.35 8.14
CA GLY A 127 -18.60 17.73 7.44
C GLY A 127 -18.70 17.16 6.02
N GLY A 128 -17.93 16.10 5.73
CA GLY A 128 -17.97 15.37 4.48
C GLY A 128 -18.98 14.21 4.49
N ALA A 129 -19.12 13.55 3.33
CA ALA A 129 -19.98 12.40 3.15
C ALA A 129 -19.24 11.22 2.52
N CYS A 130 -19.52 10.01 2.99
CA CYS A 130 -19.03 8.76 2.41
C CYS A 130 -20.12 8.15 1.54
N VAL A 131 -19.86 7.97 0.25
CA VAL A 131 -20.79 7.38 -0.72
C VAL A 131 -20.24 6.04 -1.17
N LEU A 132 -21.02 4.98 -0.97
CA LEU A 132 -20.69 3.63 -1.43
C LEU A 132 -20.99 3.50 -2.92
N VAL A 133 -20.04 2.94 -3.67
CA VAL A 133 -20.14 2.67 -5.11
C VAL A 133 -19.72 1.22 -5.38
N ALA A 134 -20.39 0.56 -6.33
CA ALA A 134 -20.17 -0.86 -6.65
C ALA A 134 -18.88 -1.13 -7.44
#